data_AF-D2B044-F1
#
_entry.id   AF-D2B044-F1
#
_cell.length_a   1.000
_cell.length_b   1.000
_cell.length_c   1.000
_cell.angle_alpha   90.00
_cell.angle_beta   90.00
_cell.angle_gamma   90.00
#
_symmetry.space_group_name_H-M   'P 1'
#
loop_
_entity.id
_entity.type
_entity.pdbx_description
1 polymer ?
#
loop_
_entity_poly.entity_id
_entity_poly.type
_entity_poly.pdbx_seq_one_letter_code
_entity_poly.pdbx_strand_id
1 'polypeptide(L)'
;MDRSVTGIHGRRKSMLRRLASAAVAMLAVTFLCVPPAAALALPTPKDLTAFLDLECFKTSPYQPPATTLTVRHINPVLSNLPIETVTLGQREQLCVPVAKNTQVPPSPALDFIKYIDLACYKISGTTVTTGLVLSHLNPLFQTLPRTQISMNTPQQLCVPVIKNNVVPPAEVLSLVRHIDLKCYGITPNNPLNQQLSLRQLNPVLTPVIPTHGAQVLYARQLCVPVQKAGDNIPAAVFNIVRWIDLEKFDLATPALPTVSLTLRHINPVLAGLPIEQATLTGASQLALPVAKNGNFPPG
;
A
#
# COMPACT_ATOMS: atom_id res chain seq x y z
N MET A 1 -76.02 20.17 -55.81
CA MET A 1 -74.57 19.93 -56.00
C MET A 1 -74.28 18.52 -55.56
N ASP A 2 -73.57 17.84 -56.44
CA ASP A 2 -73.32 16.41 -56.55
C ASP A 2 -72.27 15.88 -55.56
N ARG A 3 -72.23 14.53 -55.47
CA ARG A 3 -71.13 13.65 -54.98
C ARG A 3 -71.01 13.45 -53.47
N SER A 4 -70.67 12.26 -52.95
CA SER A 4 -70.38 10.95 -53.55
C SER A 4 -70.29 9.92 -52.42
N VAL A 5 -70.90 8.75 -52.61
CA VAL A 5 -70.74 7.56 -51.77
C VAL A 5 -69.44 6.87 -52.16
N THR A 6 -68.52 6.68 -51.20
CA THR A 6 -67.27 5.94 -51.42
C THR A 6 -67.27 4.64 -50.62
N GLY A 7 -67.16 3.54 -51.36
CA GLY A 7 -67.31 2.18 -50.87
C GLY A 7 -66.14 1.65 -50.03
N ILE A 8 -66.49 0.68 -49.19
CA ILE A 8 -65.61 -0.09 -48.32
C ILE A 8 -64.83 -1.10 -49.18
N HIS A 9 -63.50 -1.04 -49.14
CA HIS A 9 -62.61 -2.03 -49.74
C HIS A 9 -62.05 -2.98 -48.68
N GLY A 10 -62.33 -4.27 -48.84
CA GLY A 10 -61.85 -5.36 -48.01
C GLY A 10 -60.34 -5.52 -48.10
N ARG A 11 -59.67 -5.48 -46.93
CA ARG A 11 -58.23 -5.70 -46.82
C ARG A 11 -57.96 -7.19 -46.61
N ARG A 12 -57.41 -7.82 -47.64
CA ARG A 12 -56.87 -9.19 -47.63
C ARG A 12 -55.82 -9.34 -46.51
N LYS A 13 -56.01 -10.35 -45.66
CA LYS A 13 -55.03 -10.77 -44.64
C LYS A 13 -53.82 -11.38 -45.35
N SER A 14 -52.66 -10.72 -45.24
CA SER A 14 -51.37 -11.24 -45.72
C SER A 14 -50.85 -12.29 -44.73
N MET A 15 -50.80 -13.55 -45.18
CA MET A 15 -50.28 -14.74 -44.49
C MET A 15 -48.74 -14.83 -44.56
N LEU A 16 -48.03 -13.70 -44.42
CA LEU A 16 -46.55 -13.63 -44.55
C LEU A 16 -45.85 -13.09 -43.29
N ARG A 17 -46.46 -13.32 -42.12
CA ARG A 17 -45.93 -12.87 -40.81
C ARG A 17 -45.84 -13.98 -39.76
N ARG A 18 -45.68 -15.24 -40.17
CA ARG A 18 -45.58 -16.39 -39.24
C ARG A 18 -44.39 -17.33 -39.47
N LEU A 19 -43.35 -16.89 -40.21
CA LEU A 19 -42.11 -17.66 -40.39
C LEU A 19 -40.85 -16.79 -40.23
N ALA A 20 -40.88 -15.77 -39.37
CA ALA A 20 -39.72 -14.95 -39.03
C ALA A 20 -39.58 -14.70 -37.51
N SER A 21 -40.10 -15.62 -36.69
CA SER A 21 -40.11 -15.48 -35.22
C SER A 21 -39.57 -16.71 -34.48
N ALA A 22 -38.87 -17.61 -35.19
CA ALA A 22 -38.19 -18.77 -34.59
C ALA A 22 -36.65 -18.73 -34.75
N ALA A 23 -36.11 -17.90 -35.65
CA ALA A 23 -34.65 -17.81 -35.88
C ALA A 23 -33.94 -16.73 -35.03
N VAL A 24 -34.66 -15.79 -34.43
CA VAL A 24 -34.08 -14.73 -33.58
C VAL A 24 -33.99 -15.15 -32.10
N ALA A 25 -34.73 -16.19 -31.69
CA ALA A 25 -34.71 -16.69 -30.31
C ALA A 25 -33.54 -17.65 -29.99
N MET A 26 -32.86 -18.21 -31.01
CA MET A 26 -31.70 -19.10 -30.82
C MET A 26 -30.33 -18.39 -30.94
N LEU A 27 -30.32 -17.06 -31.14
CA LEU A 27 -29.10 -16.25 -31.26
C LEU A 27 -28.88 -15.29 -30.07
N ALA A 28 -29.56 -15.54 -28.94
CA ALA A 28 -29.50 -14.71 -27.74
C ALA A 28 -28.99 -15.46 -26.48
N VAL A 29 -28.42 -16.66 -26.63
CA VAL A 29 -27.93 -17.49 -25.50
C VAL A 29 -26.39 -17.55 -25.43
N THR A 30 -25.66 -17.00 -26.41
CA THR A 30 -24.19 -17.10 -26.46
C THR A 30 -23.43 -15.94 -25.79
N PHE A 31 -24.11 -14.99 -25.13
CA PHE A 31 -23.48 -13.76 -24.61
C PHE A 31 -23.46 -13.59 -23.07
N LEU A 32 -23.75 -14.63 -22.28
CA LEU A 32 -23.74 -14.51 -20.80
C LEU A 32 -22.66 -15.31 -20.07
N CYS A 33 -21.75 -16.00 -20.77
CA CYS A 33 -20.56 -16.56 -20.15
C CYS A 33 -19.47 -15.48 -20.05
N VAL A 34 -19.67 -14.47 -19.20
CA VAL A 34 -18.55 -13.65 -18.73
C VAL A 34 -17.67 -14.59 -17.90
N PRO A 35 -16.42 -14.87 -18.29
CA PRO A 35 -15.54 -15.70 -17.48
C PRO A 35 -15.43 -15.06 -16.09
N PRO A 36 -15.54 -15.84 -15.00
CA PRO A 36 -15.41 -15.29 -13.66
C PRO A 36 -14.07 -14.56 -13.57
N ALA A 37 -14.08 -13.32 -13.08
CA ALA A 37 -12.87 -12.56 -12.85
C ALA A 37 -11.94 -13.41 -11.99
N ALA A 38 -10.80 -13.83 -12.53
CA ALA A 38 -9.83 -14.60 -11.80
C ALA A 38 -9.31 -13.75 -10.64
N ALA A 39 -9.53 -14.20 -9.41
CA ALA A 39 -9.04 -13.53 -8.22
C ALA A 39 -7.51 -13.38 -8.32
N LEU A 40 -6.99 -12.18 -8.05
CA LEU A 40 -5.56 -11.94 -8.05
C LEU A 40 -4.90 -12.84 -6.99
N ALA A 41 -3.93 -13.64 -7.41
CA ALA A 41 -3.12 -14.42 -6.48
C ALA A 41 -2.31 -13.47 -5.57
N LEU A 42 -2.29 -13.77 -4.27
CA LEU A 42 -1.44 -13.04 -3.33
C LEU A 42 0.04 -13.21 -3.74
N PRO A 43 0.88 -12.16 -3.62
CA PRO A 43 2.31 -12.28 -3.85
C PRO A 43 2.94 -13.16 -2.77
N THR A 44 4.07 -13.79 -3.10
CA THR A 44 4.88 -14.43 -2.06
C THR A 44 5.45 -13.37 -1.11
N PRO A 45 5.81 -13.72 0.13
CA PRO A 45 6.46 -12.78 1.04
C PRO A 45 7.73 -12.15 0.44
N LYS A 46 8.56 -12.94 -0.24
CA LYS A 46 9.75 -12.43 -0.93
C LYS A 46 9.41 -11.47 -2.07
N ASP A 47 8.46 -11.82 -2.94
CA ASP A 47 8.12 -10.96 -4.09
C ASP A 47 7.56 -9.61 -3.64
N LEU A 48 6.74 -9.59 -2.58
CA LEU A 48 6.24 -8.33 -2.03
C LEU A 48 7.37 -7.52 -1.38
N THR A 49 8.13 -8.15 -0.49
CA THR A 49 9.11 -7.42 0.35
C THR A 49 10.32 -6.95 -0.44
N ALA A 50 10.85 -7.73 -1.38
CA ALA A 50 12.05 -7.35 -2.13
C ALA A 50 11.89 -6.07 -2.96
N PHE A 51 10.67 -5.66 -3.27
CA PHE A 51 10.38 -4.48 -4.10
C PHE A 51 9.53 -3.42 -3.36
N LEU A 52 9.29 -3.60 -2.06
CA LEU A 52 8.52 -2.65 -1.27
C LEU A 52 9.41 -1.52 -0.79
N ASP A 53 9.48 -0.48 -1.60
CA ASP A 53 10.23 0.72 -1.32
C ASP A 53 9.28 1.91 -1.18
N LEU A 54 9.44 2.67 -0.10
CA LEU A 54 8.52 3.76 0.22
C LEU A 54 9.27 5.09 0.33
N GLU A 55 8.84 6.09 -0.43
CA GLU A 55 9.27 7.47 -0.24
C GLU A 55 8.36 8.16 0.78
N CYS A 56 8.96 8.71 1.83
CA CYS A 56 8.25 9.30 2.97
C CYS A 56 8.31 10.83 2.92
N PHE A 57 7.14 11.43 2.74
CA PHE A 57 6.94 12.87 2.65
C PHE A 57 6.59 13.47 3.99
N LYS A 58 7.16 14.64 4.30
CA LYS A 58 6.62 15.52 5.33
C LYS A 58 5.23 15.96 4.93
N THR A 59 4.32 16.01 5.90
CA THR A 59 2.94 16.47 5.67
C THR A 59 2.63 17.74 6.43
N SER A 60 1.59 18.45 6.02
CA SER A 60 0.92 19.41 6.90
C SER A 60 0.55 18.74 8.24
N PRO A 61 0.68 19.46 9.37
CA PRO A 61 0.36 18.91 10.68
C PRO A 61 -1.08 18.40 10.77
N TYR A 62 -1.25 17.26 11.41
CA TYR A 62 -2.56 16.71 11.75
C TYR A 62 -2.45 15.95 13.06
N GLN A 63 -3.43 16.14 13.95
CA GLN A 63 -3.53 15.43 15.22
C GLN A 63 -4.80 14.58 15.21
N PRO A 64 -4.69 13.23 15.23
CA PRO A 64 -5.86 12.37 15.38
C PRO A 64 -6.49 12.56 16.77
N PRO A 65 -7.79 12.19 16.93
CA PRO A 65 -8.38 12.00 18.25
C PRO A 65 -7.49 11.12 19.13
N ALA A 66 -7.48 11.37 20.44
CA ALA A 66 -6.69 10.59 21.39
C ALA A 66 -7.04 9.09 21.28
N THR A 67 -6.13 8.32 20.70
CA THR A 67 -6.34 6.92 20.34
C THR A 67 -5.21 6.10 20.93
N THR A 68 -5.57 5.18 21.82
CA THR A 68 -4.64 4.24 22.46
C THR A 68 -4.79 2.87 21.85
N LEU A 69 -3.68 2.23 21.52
CA LEU A 69 -3.61 0.96 20.81
C LEU A 69 -2.71 0.00 21.56
N THR A 70 -3.18 -1.22 21.77
CA THR A 70 -2.32 -2.32 22.20
C THR A 70 -1.74 -3.02 20.97
N VAL A 71 -0.42 -3.12 20.88
CA VAL A 71 0.30 -3.69 19.74
C VAL A 71 1.21 -4.84 20.16
N ARG A 72 1.33 -5.84 19.29
CA ARG A 72 2.28 -6.94 19.42
C ARG A 72 3.12 -7.08 18.15
N HIS A 73 4.39 -7.44 18.28
CA HIS A 73 5.22 -7.74 17.11
C HIS A 73 4.80 -9.06 16.48
N ILE A 74 4.72 -9.09 15.15
CA ILE A 74 4.41 -10.32 14.41
C ILE A 74 5.60 -10.83 13.59
N ASN A 75 6.66 -10.02 13.51
CA ASN A 75 7.92 -10.44 12.93
C ASN A 75 8.50 -11.67 13.64
N PRO A 76 8.97 -12.71 12.93
CA PRO A 76 9.51 -13.92 13.56
C PRO A 76 10.68 -13.63 14.52
N VAL A 77 11.57 -12.70 14.19
CA VAL A 77 12.76 -12.36 15.01
C VAL A 77 12.40 -11.57 16.27
N LEU A 78 11.32 -10.78 16.22
CA LEU A 78 10.91 -9.87 17.31
C LEU A 78 9.65 -10.31 18.04
N SER A 79 9.13 -11.50 17.73
CA SER A 79 7.85 -12.01 18.27
C SER A 79 7.83 -12.18 19.79
N ASN A 80 8.99 -12.30 20.42
CA ASN A 80 9.14 -12.42 21.88
C ASN A 80 9.21 -11.06 22.61
N LEU A 81 9.19 -9.93 21.88
CA LEU A 81 9.12 -8.62 22.52
C LEU A 81 7.77 -8.45 23.22
N PRO A 82 7.72 -7.74 24.37
CA PRO A 82 6.48 -7.52 25.09
C PRO A 82 5.38 -6.88 24.23
N ILE A 83 4.14 -7.21 24.56
CA ILE A 83 2.97 -6.48 24.10
C ILE A 83 3.01 -5.09 24.75
N GLU A 84 2.75 -4.05 23.96
CA GLU A 84 2.85 -2.67 24.42
C GLU A 84 1.58 -1.89 24.11
N THR A 85 1.34 -0.85 24.90
CA THR A 85 0.29 0.13 24.62
C THR A 85 0.93 1.42 24.13
N VAL A 86 0.48 1.92 22.99
CA VAL A 86 0.95 3.15 22.36
C VAL A 86 -0.20 4.12 22.19
N THR A 87 0.09 5.42 22.22
CA THR A 87 -0.90 6.47 21.94
C THR A 87 -0.51 7.18 20.65
N LEU A 88 -1.45 7.34 19.73
CA LEU A 88 -1.23 8.09 18.49
C LEU A 88 -1.08 9.59 18.77
N GLY A 89 0.09 10.12 18.45
CA GLY A 89 0.37 11.54 18.39
C GLY A 89 0.10 12.12 17.00
N GLN A 90 0.75 13.24 16.68
CA GLN A 90 0.61 13.92 15.38
C GLN A 90 1.12 13.04 14.23
N ARG A 91 0.49 13.17 13.06
CA ARG A 91 1.01 12.62 11.81
C ARG A 91 2.26 13.40 11.40
N GLU A 92 3.37 12.71 11.24
CA GLU A 92 4.64 13.32 10.83
C GLU A 92 4.90 13.12 9.34
N GLN A 93 4.50 11.96 8.79
CA GLN A 93 4.83 11.58 7.42
C GLN A 93 3.71 10.80 6.72
N LEU A 94 3.74 10.83 5.39
CA LEU A 94 3.05 9.88 4.52
C LEU A 94 4.09 9.17 3.66
N CYS A 95 4.18 7.85 3.78
CA CYS A 95 5.05 7.01 2.98
C CYS A 95 4.28 6.35 1.84
N VAL A 96 4.80 6.45 0.62
CA VAL A 96 4.13 6.02 -0.62
C VAL A 96 5.09 5.22 -1.51
N PRO A 97 4.59 4.26 -2.31
CA PRO A 97 5.41 3.32 -3.03
C PRO A 97 6.15 3.97 -4.20
N VAL A 98 7.43 3.63 -4.35
CA VAL A 98 8.30 4.11 -5.43
C VAL A 98 9.09 2.99 -6.08
N ALA A 99 9.40 3.15 -7.36
CA ALA A 99 10.41 2.37 -8.07
C ALA A 99 11.74 3.14 -8.06
N LYS A 100 12.86 2.40 -8.08
CA LYS A 100 14.22 2.95 -8.16
C LYS A 100 14.87 2.58 -9.49
N ASN A 101 15.60 3.51 -10.10
CA ASN A 101 16.49 3.25 -11.24
C ASN A 101 15.86 2.39 -12.34
N THR A 102 14.59 2.66 -12.69
CA THR A 102 13.76 1.89 -13.65
C THR A 102 13.35 0.47 -13.23
N GLN A 103 13.80 -0.03 -12.08
CA GLN A 103 13.38 -1.32 -11.56
C GLN A 103 11.92 -1.27 -11.12
N VAL A 104 11.07 -1.93 -11.88
CA VAL A 104 9.64 -2.07 -11.59
C VAL A 104 9.42 -3.39 -10.85
N PRO A 105 8.65 -3.41 -9.75
CA PRO A 105 8.23 -4.67 -9.15
C PRO A 105 7.56 -5.59 -10.18
N PRO A 106 7.85 -6.90 -10.19
CA PRO A 106 7.18 -7.85 -11.07
C PRO A 106 5.70 -8.03 -10.65
N SER A 107 4.88 -8.57 -11.56
CA SER A 107 3.53 -9.06 -11.21
C SER A 107 3.65 -10.40 -10.46
N PRO A 108 2.83 -10.67 -9.43
CA PRO A 108 1.71 -9.84 -8.95
C PRO A 108 2.10 -8.75 -7.94
N ALA A 109 3.35 -8.68 -7.48
CA ALA A 109 3.76 -7.75 -6.42
C ALA A 109 3.43 -6.28 -6.73
N LEU A 110 3.63 -5.82 -7.97
CA LEU A 110 3.29 -4.45 -8.38
C LEU A 110 1.82 -4.08 -8.12
N ASP A 111 0.90 -5.03 -8.32
CA ASP A 111 -0.54 -4.78 -8.17
C ASP A 111 -0.95 -4.53 -6.73
N PHE A 112 -0.15 -5.01 -5.77
CA PHE A 112 -0.30 -4.73 -4.35
C PHE A 112 0.50 -3.50 -3.92
N ILE A 113 1.78 -3.44 -4.29
CA ILE A 113 2.73 -2.40 -3.85
C ILE A 113 2.22 -1.00 -4.18
N LYS A 114 1.65 -0.78 -5.38
CA LYS A 114 1.17 0.53 -5.80
C LYS A 114 0.07 1.13 -4.91
N TYR A 115 -0.54 0.32 -4.04
CA TYR A 115 -1.57 0.74 -3.08
C TYR A 115 -1.11 0.74 -1.61
N ILE A 116 0.17 0.45 -1.32
CA ILE A 116 0.70 0.44 0.04
C ILE A 116 1.09 1.87 0.45
N ASP A 117 0.10 2.60 0.97
CA ASP A 117 0.30 3.94 1.48
C ASP A 117 0.18 3.95 3.01
N LEU A 118 1.18 4.50 3.69
CA LEU A 118 1.26 4.46 5.14
C LEU A 118 1.32 5.86 5.73
N ALA A 119 0.33 6.23 6.54
CA ALA A 119 0.39 7.43 7.37
C ALA A 119 1.16 7.10 8.66
N CYS A 120 2.23 7.84 8.96
CA CYS A 120 3.11 7.60 10.10
C CYS A 120 2.87 8.64 11.18
N TYR A 121 2.38 8.16 12.34
CA TYR A 121 2.10 8.98 13.51
C TYR A 121 3.21 8.84 14.52
N LYS A 122 3.55 9.95 15.18
CA LYS A 122 4.40 9.92 16.35
C LYS A 122 3.77 9.01 17.42
N ILE A 123 4.58 8.20 18.06
CA ILE A 123 4.19 7.42 19.23
C ILE A 123 5.27 7.55 20.31
N SER A 124 4.90 7.17 21.53
CA SER A 124 5.84 6.86 22.61
C SER A 124 5.56 5.44 23.10
N GLY A 125 6.57 4.78 23.63
CA GLY A 125 6.47 3.42 24.15
C GLY A 125 7.77 3.01 24.84
N THR A 126 7.87 1.72 25.17
CA THR A 126 9.01 1.19 25.92
C THR A 126 10.25 1.14 25.03
N THR A 127 11.38 1.63 25.53
CA THR A 127 12.67 1.42 24.87
C THR A 127 12.99 -0.06 24.85
N VAL A 128 13.27 -0.58 23.67
CA VAL A 128 13.87 -1.91 23.49
C VAL A 128 15.37 -1.72 23.27
N THR A 129 16.21 -2.68 23.61
CA THR A 129 17.65 -2.63 23.32
C THR A 129 18.04 -3.93 22.68
N THR A 130 17.70 -4.06 21.40
CA THR A 130 17.80 -5.31 20.66
C THR A 130 18.83 -5.17 19.55
N GLY A 131 19.92 -5.94 19.64
CA GLY A 131 20.92 -6.06 18.60
C GLY A 131 20.41 -6.88 17.42
N LEU A 132 20.56 -6.37 16.20
CA LEU A 132 20.12 -6.99 14.97
C LEU A 132 21.19 -6.88 13.89
N VAL A 133 21.18 -7.85 12.97
CA VAL A 133 21.97 -7.82 11.74
C VAL A 133 21.01 -7.68 10.56
N LEU A 134 21.10 -6.58 9.82
CA LEU A 134 20.27 -6.29 8.67
C LEU A 134 20.91 -6.75 7.37
N SER A 135 20.09 -7.24 6.45
CA SER A 135 20.48 -7.56 5.07
C SER A 135 19.47 -6.96 4.11
N HIS A 136 19.89 -6.17 3.13
CA HIS A 136 18.96 -5.59 2.17
C HIS A 136 18.28 -6.66 1.32
N LEU A 137 16.96 -6.53 1.17
CA LEU A 137 16.16 -7.37 0.29
C LEU A 137 16.03 -6.79 -1.11
N ASN A 138 16.16 -5.47 -1.24
CA ASN A 138 16.06 -4.82 -2.54
C ASN A 138 17.18 -5.29 -3.48
N PRO A 139 16.88 -5.77 -4.70
CA PRO A 139 17.90 -6.34 -5.58
C PRO A 139 19.02 -5.38 -5.97
N LEU A 140 18.80 -4.06 -5.95
CA LEU A 140 19.86 -3.07 -6.19
C LEU A 140 20.91 -3.04 -5.07
N PHE A 141 20.57 -3.51 -3.87
CA PHE A 141 21.38 -3.38 -2.66
C PHE A 141 21.75 -4.72 -2.02
N GLN A 142 21.37 -5.85 -2.61
CA GLN A 142 21.63 -7.19 -2.06
C GLN A 142 23.13 -7.52 -1.94
N THR A 143 23.99 -6.87 -2.71
CA THR A 143 25.45 -7.05 -2.67
C THR A 143 26.13 -6.21 -1.58
N LEU A 144 25.39 -5.31 -0.92
CA LEU A 144 25.94 -4.50 0.16
C LEU A 144 26.23 -5.36 1.40
N PRO A 145 27.27 -5.01 2.18
CA PRO A 145 27.54 -5.68 3.44
C PRO A 145 26.35 -5.63 4.39
N ARG A 146 26.25 -6.66 5.25
CA ARG A 146 25.26 -6.68 6.33
C ARG A 146 25.59 -5.61 7.37
N THR A 147 24.57 -4.99 7.93
CA THR A 147 24.71 -3.91 8.92
C THR A 147 24.31 -4.38 10.31
N GLN A 148 25.16 -4.18 11.31
CA GLN A 148 24.79 -4.40 12.71
C GLN A 148 24.18 -3.14 13.30
N ILE A 149 23.01 -3.26 13.93
CA ILE A 149 22.31 -2.15 14.58
C ILE A 149 21.80 -2.56 15.96
N SER A 150 21.55 -1.57 16.80
CA SER A 150 20.75 -1.68 18.01
C SER A 150 19.48 -0.87 17.84
N MET A 151 18.34 -1.52 18.03
CA MET A 151 17.02 -0.90 18.01
C MET A 151 16.72 -0.31 19.39
N ASN A 152 16.22 0.93 19.45
CA ASN A 152 16.06 1.71 20.68
C ASN A 152 14.59 2.09 21.03
N THR A 153 14.29 3.38 21.15
CA THR A 153 12.96 3.92 21.44
C THR A 153 12.03 3.81 20.23
N PRO A 154 10.76 3.44 20.42
CA PRO A 154 9.75 3.58 19.37
C PRO A 154 9.49 5.06 19.10
N GLN A 155 9.33 5.40 17.82
CA GLN A 155 9.18 6.77 17.36
C GLN A 155 7.90 6.96 16.56
N GLN A 156 7.55 6.00 15.69
CA GLN A 156 6.36 6.10 14.84
C GLN A 156 5.57 4.80 14.77
N LEU A 157 4.26 4.93 14.55
CA LEU A 157 3.39 3.86 14.06
C LEU A 157 2.85 4.27 12.69
N CYS A 158 3.20 3.50 11.67
CA CYS A 158 2.77 3.69 10.30
C CYS A 158 1.60 2.74 9.99
N VAL A 159 0.47 3.28 9.57
CA VAL A 159 -0.78 2.55 9.36
C VAL A 159 -1.35 2.79 7.96
N PRO A 160 -2.08 1.83 7.39
CA PRO A 160 -2.48 1.89 6.00
C PRO A 160 -3.65 2.87 5.79
N VAL A 161 -3.49 3.71 4.78
CA VAL A 161 -4.47 4.70 4.34
C VAL A 161 -4.72 4.57 2.85
N ILE A 162 -5.78 5.20 2.36
CA ILE A 162 -6.01 5.44 0.94
C ILE A 162 -6.08 6.94 0.68
N LYS A 163 -5.65 7.34 -0.52
CA LYS A 163 -5.65 8.74 -0.97
C LYS A 163 -6.85 9.03 -1.86
N ASN A 164 -7.49 10.18 -1.67
CA ASN A 164 -8.51 10.73 -2.58
C ASN A 164 -9.63 9.74 -2.92
N ASN A 165 -10.00 8.90 -1.95
CA ASN A 165 -11.00 7.83 -2.11
C ASN A 165 -10.67 6.80 -3.21
N VAL A 166 -9.43 6.70 -3.67
CA VAL A 166 -9.00 5.64 -4.58
C VAL A 166 -8.89 4.35 -3.79
N VAL A 167 -9.94 3.53 -3.87
CA VAL A 167 -10.03 2.24 -3.18
C VAL A 167 -9.34 1.16 -4.02
N PRO A 168 -8.40 0.39 -3.45
CA PRO A 168 -7.79 -0.75 -4.14
C PRO A 168 -8.81 -1.85 -4.47
N PRO A 169 -8.53 -2.74 -5.43
CA PRO A 169 -9.29 -3.99 -5.60
C PRO A 169 -9.41 -4.77 -4.29
N ALA A 170 -10.48 -5.56 -4.12
CA ALA A 170 -10.80 -6.21 -2.85
C ALA A 170 -9.67 -7.14 -2.34
N GLU A 171 -9.03 -7.86 -3.24
CA GLU A 171 -7.90 -8.75 -2.96
C GLU A 171 -6.69 -7.96 -2.44
N VAL A 172 -6.40 -6.82 -3.07
CA VAL A 172 -5.33 -5.91 -2.64
C VAL A 172 -5.67 -5.29 -1.28
N LEU A 173 -6.90 -4.79 -1.13
CA LEU A 173 -7.37 -4.21 0.12
C LEU A 173 -7.30 -5.22 1.27
N SER A 174 -7.59 -6.50 1.00
CA SER A 174 -7.54 -7.58 2.00
C SER A 174 -6.14 -7.80 2.58
N LEU A 175 -5.09 -7.47 1.84
CA LEU A 175 -3.70 -7.53 2.31
C LEU A 175 -3.26 -6.19 2.90
N VAL A 176 -3.41 -5.10 2.14
CA VAL A 176 -2.83 -3.78 2.49
C VAL A 176 -3.36 -3.25 3.81
N ARG A 177 -4.64 -3.48 4.12
CA ARG A 177 -5.27 -2.96 5.34
C ARG A 177 -4.67 -3.50 6.65
N HIS A 178 -3.87 -4.56 6.59
CA HIS A 178 -3.23 -5.17 7.76
C HIS A 178 -1.73 -4.85 7.86
N ILE A 179 -1.19 -3.95 7.01
CA ILE A 179 0.22 -3.55 7.06
C ILE A 179 0.39 -2.43 8.08
N ASP A 180 0.70 -2.79 9.32
CA ASP A 180 1.05 -1.83 10.37
C ASP A 180 2.50 -1.99 10.76
N LEU A 181 3.26 -0.89 10.70
CA LEU A 181 4.68 -0.89 10.99
C LEU A 181 5.00 0.01 12.17
N LYS A 182 5.61 -0.56 13.21
CA LYS A 182 6.16 0.20 14.34
C LYS A 182 7.61 0.51 14.04
N CYS A 183 7.96 1.79 14.02
CA CYS A 183 9.30 2.27 13.70
C CYS A 183 10.06 2.68 14.96
N TYR A 184 11.27 2.15 15.08
CA TYR A 184 12.20 2.41 16.17
C TYR A 184 13.38 3.20 15.67
N GLY A 185 13.93 4.07 16.50
CA GLY A 185 15.27 4.60 16.24
C GLY A 185 16.30 3.46 16.27
N ILE A 186 17.38 3.62 15.50
CA ILE A 186 18.49 2.66 15.45
C ILE A 186 19.82 3.36 15.69
N THR A 187 20.84 2.58 16.06
CA THR A 187 22.24 3.02 16.15
C THR A 187 23.19 1.85 15.82
N PRO A 188 24.33 2.06 15.14
CA PRO A 188 24.79 3.33 14.55
C PRO A 188 23.96 3.72 13.31
N ASN A 189 23.94 5.02 13.02
CA ASN A 189 23.27 5.58 11.84
C ASN A 189 24.24 5.54 10.65
N ASN A 190 24.43 4.36 10.06
CA ASN A 190 25.34 4.21 8.94
C ASN A 190 24.73 4.83 7.66
N PRO A 191 25.52 5.56 6.86
CA PRO A 191 25.04 6.09 5.60
C PRO A 191 25.01 5.03 4.50
N LEU A 192 24.00 5.09 3.63
CA LEU A 192 23.94 4.28 2.41
C LEU A 192 24.73 4.93 1.25
N ASN A 193 24.71 6.27 1.18
CA ASN A 193 25.42 7.09 0.19
C ASN A 193 25.14 6.70 -1.27
N GLN A 194 23.87 6.41 -1.60
CA GLN A 194 23.47 6.02 -2.96
C GLN A 194 22.69 7.13 -3.66
N GLN A 195 23.05 7.40 -4.91
CA GLN A 195 22.27 8.26 -5.80
C GLN A 195 21.26 7.41 -6.57
N LEU A 196 19.99 7.79 -6.51
CA LEU A 196 18.88 7.07 -7.12
C LEU A 196 18.02 7.98 -8.00
N SER A 197 17.32 7.36 -8.94
CA SER A 197 16.15 7.95 -9.60
C SER A 197 14.90 7.30 -9.04
N LEU A 198 14.00 8.10 -8.46
CA LEU A 198 12.74 7.65 -7.86
C LEU A 198 11.56 7.97 -8.77
N ARG A 199 10.67 7.00 -8.95
CA ARG A 199 9.40 7.17 -9.68
C ARG A 199 8.24 6.66 -8.83
N GLN A 200 7.22 7.50 -8.64
CA GLN A 200 6.00 7.14 -7.92
C GLN A 200 5.27 5.97 -8.60
N LEU A 201 4.93 4.95 -7.80
CA LEU A 201 4.08 3.83 -8.22
C LEU A 201 2.62 4.07 -7.85
N ASN A 202 2.35 4.95 -6.89
CA ASN A 202 1.00 5.21 -6.44
C ASN A 202 0.16 5.90 -7.54
N PRO A 203 -1.02 5.37 -7.90
CA PRO A 203 -1.82 5.89 -9.02
C PRO A 203 -2.30 7.33 -8.83
N VAL A 204 -2.41 7.83 -7.58
CA VAL A 204 -2.77 9.22 -7.28
C VAL A 204 -1.59 10.18 -7.47
N LEU A 205 -0.35 9.71 -7.24
CA LEU A 205 0.85 10.55 -7.24
C LEU A 205 1.67 10.45 -8.53
N THR A 206 1.62 9.32 -9.25
CA THR A 206 2.28 9.14 -10.55
C THR A 206 2.03 10.27 -11.55
N PRO A 207 0.80 10.82 -11.72
CA PRO A 207 0.59 11.93 -12.66
C PRO A 207 1.02 13.30 -12.14
N VAL A 208 1.36 13.44 -10.85
CA VAL A 208 1.60 14.75 -10.19
C VAL A 208 3.07 14.95 -9.81
N ILE A 209 3.73 13.91 -9.31
CA ILE A 209 5.12 13.96 -8.89
C ILE A 209 5.98 13.31 -9.99
N PRO A 210 6.81 14.09 -10.70
CA PRO A 210 7.67 13.54 -11.74
C PRO A 210 8.75 12.62 -11.16
N THR A 211 9.29 11.76 -12.01
CA THR A 211 10.53 11.05 -11.72
C THR A 211 11.61 12.07 -11.35
N HIS A 212 12.35 11.83 -10.27
CA HIS A 212 13.34 12.76 -9.78
C HIS A 212 14.56 12.04 -9.18
N GLY A 213 15.67 12.77 -9.04
CA GLY A 213 16.87 12.25 -8.39
C GLY A 213 16.79 12.36 -6.86
N ALA A 214 17.41 11.41 -6.16
CA ALA A 214 17.47 11.41 -4.70
C ALA A 214 18.82 10.87 -4.21
N GLN A 215 19.41 11.53 -3.23
CA GLN A 215 20.60 11.05 -2.52
C GLN A 215 20.16 10.41 -1.20
N VAL A 216 20.43 9.12 -1.04
CA VAL A 216 20.15 8.37 0.20
C VAL A 216 21.32 8.56 1.16
N LEU A 217 21.01 8.96 2.38
CA LEU A 217 21.97 9.36 3.40
C LEU A 217 21.96 8.35 4.56
N TYR A 218 21.80 8.84 5.79
CA TYR A 218 21.94 8.07 7.03
C TYR A 218 20.71 7.23 7.34
N ALA A 219 20.93 5.98 7.76
CA ALA A 219 19.89 5.17 8.37
C ALA A 219 19.41 5.82 9.69
N ARG A 220 18.11 5.82 9.94
CA ARG A 220 17.50 6.47 11.12
C ARG A 220 16.60 5.55 11.91
N GLN A 221 15.81 4.74 11.21
CA GLN A 221 14.78 3.93 11.84
C GLN A 221 14.69 2.55 11.22
N LEU A 222 14.24 1.59 12.02
CA LEU A 222 13.79 0.29 11.55
C LEU A 222 12.30 0.16 11.86
N CYS A 223 11.50 -0.03 10.82
CA CYS A 223 10.07 -0.26 10.88
C CYS A 223 9.78 -1.76 10.76
N VAL A 224 9.05 -2.30 11.72
CA VAL A 224 8.78 -3.74 11.84
C VAL A 224 7.28 -4.00 11.98
N PRO A 225 6.78 -5.14 11.49
CA PRO A 225 5.36 -5.40 11.43
C PRO A 225 4.81 -5.71 12.82
N VAL A 226 3.72 -5.04 13.16
CA VAL A 226 2.96 -5.22 14.38
C VAL A 226 1.50 -5.54 14.06
N GLN A 227 0.81 -6.15 15.01
CA GLN A 227 -0.62 -6.34 14.98
C GLN A 227 -1.25 -5.61 16.16
N LYS A 228 -2.35 -4.91 15.90
CA LYS A 228 -3.15 -4.25 16.94
C LYS A 228 -4.13 -5.24 17.57
N ALA A 229 -4.41 -5.07 18.85
CA ALA A 229 -5.51 -5.77 19.50
C ALA A 229 -6.84 -5.45 18.79
N GLY A 230 -7.67 -6.47 18.59
CA GLY A 230 -8.91 -6.38 17.82
C GLY A 230 -8.77 -6.57 16.31
N ASP A 231 -7.53 -6.62 15.77
CA ASP A 231 -7.32 -6.94 14.36
C ASP A 231 -7.29 -8.46 14.13
N ASN A 232 -8.13 -8.96 13.22
CA ASN A 232 -8.15 -10.36 12.79
C ASN A 232 -7.50 -10.48 11.39
N ILE A 233 -6.21 -10.80 11.38
CA ILE A 233 -5.43 -10.94 10.14
C ILE A 233 -5.60 -12.37 9.61
N PRO A 234 -6.16 -12.58 8.40
CA PRO A 234 -6.23 -13.91 7.79
C PRO A 234 -4.86 -14.56 7.70
N ALA A 235 -4.77 -15.88 7.91
CA ALA A 235 -3.49 -16.59 7.97
C ALA A 235 -2.61 -16.38 6.72
N ALA A 236 -3.21 -16.39 5.53
CA ALA A 236 -2.49 -16.12 4.28
C ALA A 236 -1.87 -14.71 4.23
N VAL A 237 -2.60 -13.69 4.72
CA VAL A 237 -2.12 -12.31 4.80
C VAL A 237 -1.05 -12.19 5.89
N PHE A 238 -1.27 -12.80 7.06
CA PHE A 238 -0.31 -12.82 8.16
C PHE A 238 1.05 -13.38 7.72
N ASN A 239 1.05 -14.46 6.94
CA ASN A 239 2.25 -15.09 6.41
C ASN A 239 3.07 -14.21 5.46
N ILE A 240 2.48 -13.12 4.95
CA ILE A 240 3.16 -12.13 4.11
C ILE A 240 3.56 -10.91 4.95
N VAL A 241 2.61 -10.29 5.64
CA VAL A 241 2.81 -9.03 6.38
C VAL A 241 3.91 -9.14 7.43
N ARG A 242 4.03 -10.30 8.08
CA ARG A 242 5.03 -10.53 9.13
C ARG A 242 6.49 -10.40 8.69
N TRP A 243 6.73 -10.32 7.38
CA TRP A 243 8.05 -10.18 6.77
C TRP A 243 8.36 -8.76 6.28
N ILE A 244 7.42 -7.82 6.40
CA ILE A 244 7.60 -6.44 5.94
C ILE A 244 8.43 -5.67 6.95
N ASP A 245 9.73 -5.64 6.74
CA ASP A 245 10.65 -4.85 7.54
C ASP A 245 11.34 -3.81 6.67
N LEU A 246 11.30 -2.55 7.09
CA LEU A 246 11.81 -1.44 6.31
C LEU A 246 12.82 -0.63 7.14
N GLU A 247 14.02 -0.46 6.62
CA GLU A 247 14.99 0.49 7.16
C GLU A 247 14.79 1.86 6.49
N LYS A 248 14.59 2.90 7.29
CA LYS A 248 14.37 4.27 6.81
C LYS A 248 15.67 5.06 6.84
N PHE A 249 15.99 5.65 5.69
CA PHE A 249 17.15 6.50 5.47
C PHE A 249 16.71 7.94 5.25
N ASP A 250 17.50 8.90 5.70
CA ASP A 250 17.36 10.29 5.28
C ASP A 250 17.52 10.41 3.76
N LEU A 251 16.74 11.31 3.17
CA LEU A 251 16.72 11.56 1.74
C LEU A 251 16.97 13.04 1.47
N ALA A 252 17.90 13.33 0.55
CA ALA A 252 18.06 14.65 -0.04
C ALA A 252 17.54 14.64 -1.47
N THR A 253 16.53 15.45 -1.77
CA THR A 253 15.89 15.55 -3.08
C THR A 253 15.81 17.02 -3.53
N PRO A 254 15.64 17.28 -4.84
CA PRO A 254 15.15 18.58 -5.31
C PRO A 254 13.80 18.94 -4.66
N ALA A 255 13.42 20.22 -4.75
CA ALA A 255 12.08 20.65 -4.38
C ALA A 255 11.05 19.94 -5.27
N LEU A 256 10.06 19.32 -4.63
CA LEU A 256 8.97 18.61 -5.31
C LEU A 256 7.68 19.43 -5.28
N PRO A 257 6.73 19.19 -6.20
CA PRO A 257 5.43 19.82 -6.17
C PRO A 257 4.72 19.57 -4.83
N THR A 258 4.03 20.59 -4.34
CA THR A 258 3.14 20.44 -3.18
C THR A 258 1.85 19.75 -3.62
N VAL A 259 1.45 18.69 -2.92
CA VAL A 259 0.27 17.88 -3.27
C VAL A 259 -0.70 17.84 -2.11
N SER A 260 -1.93 18.31 -2.32
CA SER A 260 -3.02 18.20 -1.34
C SER A 260 -3.81 16.92 -1.55
N LEU A 261 -4.09 16.22 -0.45
CA LEU A 261 -4.68 14.89 -0.42
C LEU A 261 -5.72 14.80 0.69
N THR A 262 -6.71 13.95 0.46
CA THR A 262 -7.56 13.41 1.52
C THR A 262 -7.11 12.00 1.86
N LEU A 263 -6.95 11.69 3.14
CA LEU A 263 -6.56 10.35 3.62
C LEU A 263 -7.71 9.71 4.38
N ARG A 264 -7.97 8.43 4.11
CA ARG A 264 -8.89 7.60 4.90
C ARG A 264 -8.17 6.36 5.39
N HIS A 265 -8.29 6.06 6.67
CA HIS A 265 -7.76 4.84 7.27
C HIS A 265 -8.51 3.63 6.72
N ILE A 266 -7.76 2.62 6.28
CA ILE A 266 -8.33 1.34 5.85
C ILE A 266 -8.05 0.21 6.84
N ASN A 267 -7.20 0.45 7.84
CA ASN A 267 -6.98 -0.53 8.88
C ASN A 267 -8.28 -0.84 9.65
N PRO A 268 -8.64 -2.12 9.88
CA PRO A 268 -9.90 -2.49 10.53
C PRO A 268 -10.12 -1.86 11.92
N VAL A 269 -9.06 -1.67 12.71
CA VAL A 269 -9.14 -1.11 14.07
C VAL A 269 -9.22 0.42 14.03
N LEU A 270 -8.71 1.06 12.98
CA LEU A 270 -8.63 2.52 12.85
C LEU A 270 -9.59 3.10 11.81
N ALA A 271 -10.42 2.27 11.16
CA ALA A 271 -11.32 2.70 10.09
C ALA A 271 -12.36 3.74 10.54
N GLY A 272 -12.62 3.84 11.86
CA GLY A 272 -13.51 4.84 12.45
C GLY A 272 -12.88 6.21 12.69
N LEU A 273 -11.57 6.38 12.44
CA LEU A 273 -10.93 7.68 12.55
C LEU A 273 -11.46 8.66 11.49
N PRO A 274 -11.50 9.98 11.79
CA PRO A 274 -11.91 10.99 10.81
C PRO A 274 -11.06 10.96 9.54
N ILE A 275 -11.65 11.40 8.43
CA ILE A 275 -10.91 11.67 7.19
C ILE A 275 -9.92 12.80 7.45
N GLU A 276 -8.70 12.64 6.95
CA GLU A 276 -7.62 13.61 7.16
C GLU A 276 -7.36 14.43 5.91
N GLN A 277 -6.94 15.67 6.11
CA GLN A 277 -6.31 16.47 5.08
C GLN A 277 -4.79 16.34 5.20
N ALA A 278 -4.09 16.20 4.08
CA ALA A 278 -2.65 16.14 4.04
C ALA A 278 -2.11 16.95 2.87
N THR A 279 -1.13 17.80 3.14
CA THR A 279 -0.38 18.49 2.10
C THR A 279 1.06 17.98 2.13
N LEU A 280 1.52 17.33 1.07
CA LEU A 280 2.90 16.86 0.95
C LEU A 280 3.80 18.06 0.68
N THR A 281 4.78 18.32 1.55
CA THR A 281 5.65 19.52 1.44
C THR A 281 7.08 19.20 1.05
N GLY A 282 7.46 17.93 1.02
CA GLY A 282 8.78 17.48 0.57
C GLY A 282 9.10 16.06 1.01
N ALA A 283 9.84 15.34 0.18
CA ALA A 283 10.39 14.04 0.54
C ALA A 283 11.48 14.21 1.61
N SER A 284 11.51 13.29 2.57
CA SER A 284 12.43 13.38 3.71
C SER A 284 13.17 12.09 4.00
N GLN A 285 12.55 10.95 3.68
CA GLN A 285 13.14 9.65 3.94
C GLN A 285 12.77 8.65 2.85
N LEU A 286 13.62 7.62 2.69
CA LEU A 286 13.36 6.45 1.86
C LEU A 286 13.38 5.21 2.77
N ALA A 287 12.30 4.44 2.75
CA ALA A 287 12.20 3.16 3.44
C ALA A 287 12.54 2.03 2.46
N LEU A 288 13.56 1.24 2.80
CA LEU A 288 14.08 0.15 1.99
C LEU A 288 13.88 -1.19 2.71
N PRO A 289 13.54 -2.27 1.98
CA PRO A 289 13.24 -3.55 2.60
C PRO A 289 14.50 -4.26 3.06
N VAL A 290 14.44 -4.83 4.26
CA VAL A 290 15.55 -5.55 4.91
C VAL A 290 15.07 -6.86 5.54
N ALA A 291 15.97 -7.83 5.67
CA ALA A 291 15.80 -9.00 6.54
C ALA A 291 16.60 -8.80 7.84
N LYS A 292 16.21 -9.53 8.89
CA LYS A 292 16.90 -9.51 10.20
C LYS A 292 17.53 -10.86 10.52
N ASN A 293 18.75 -10.84 11.04
CA ASN A 293 19.46 -11.99 11.62
C ASN A 293 19.48 -13.21 10.68
N GLY A 294 19.59 -12.98 9.36
CA GLY A 294 19.58 -14.05 8.35
C GLY A 294 18.23 -14.73 8.12
N ASN A 295 17.14 -14.22 8.71
CA ASN A 295 15.78 -14.71 8.46
C ASN A 295 15.20 -13.98 7.25
N PHE A 296 15.26 -14.65 6.09
CA PHE A 296 14.76 -14.11 4.83
C PHE A 296 13.29 -14.51 4.60
N PRO A 297 12.48 -13.61 4.00
CA PRO A 297 11.12 -13.95 3.59
C PRO A 297 11.14 -15.15 2.61
N PRO A 298 10.26 -16.16 2.79
CA PRO A 298 10.21 -17.31 1.90
C PRO A 298 9.53 -16.95 0.56
N GLY A 299 9.76 -17.78 -0.46
CA GLY A 299 9.25 -17.61 -1.82
C GLY A 299 10.35 -17.75 -2.87
#